data_AF-R5LJV0-F1
#
_entry.id   AF-R5LJV0-F1
#
_cell.length_a   1.000
_cell.length_b   1.000
_cell.length_c   1.000
_cell.angle_alpha   90.00
_cell.angle_beta   90.00
_cell.angle_gamma   90.00
#
_symmetry.space_group_name_H-M   'P 1'
#
loop_
_entity.id
_entity.type
_entity.pdbx_description
1 polymer ?
#
loop_
_entity_poly.entity_id
_entity_poly.type
_entity_poly.pdbx_seq_one_letter_code
_entity_poly.pdbx_strand_id
1 'polypeptide(L)'
;MSLKIIDVGNQFGTMNMSSISSENLSKLDRFYLYAAYGVLVDCDEKLSAEVRKIIFDRHRMAMASHYDFDACKIFIADQKNKDGSSFEITREFVEANPDGWMASIPEDILITTDKVPGVVIGHPIADCPVVMAADLRKGAVAIAHCSAELIDKKMPMMVVDALQRAYDSKDDDIVTYISACAGSDWSYDTYPRWATDRKLWDGAITEENGVFKINMRQVIENELLERNIHIMEFNMDDTRTNPGYYSNSMASPNGGNDSTKAGRNFAGVFFKPKEKEKVKFKEK
;
A
#
# COMPACT_ATOMS: atom_id res chain seq x y z
N MET A 1 15.86 -17.05 -2.89
CA MET A 1 15.20 -16.01 -3.70
C MET A 1 15.19 -14.73 -2.88
N SER A 2 15.11 -13.54 -3.49
CA SER A 2 15.09 -12.26 -2.76
C SER A 2 13.66 -11.75 -2.71
N LEU A 3 13.12 -11.55 -1.50
CA LEU A 3 11.95 -10.70 -1.30
C LEU A 3 12.32 -9.26 -1.66
N LYS A 4 11.37 -8.51 -2.24
CA LYS A 4 11.52 -7.10 -2.59
C LYS A 4 10.33 -6.32 -2.07
N ILE A 5 10.62 -5.38 -1.18
CA ILE A 5 9.67 -4.41 -0.67
C ILE A 5 9.59 -3.23 -1.64
N ILE A 6 8.38 -2.73 -1.86
CA ILE A 6 8.06 -1.56 -2.66
C ILE A 6 7.42 -0.54 -1.73
N ASP A 7 7.97 0.67 -1.69
CA ASP A 7 7.38 1.84 -1.04
C ASP A 7 7.86 3.07 -1.81
N VAL A 8 7.03 3.55 -2.75
CA VAL A 8 7.50 4.42 -3.84
C VAL A 8 7.08 5.88 -3.71
N GLY A 9 6.31 6.22 -2.68
CA GLY A 9 5.74 7.55 -2.53
C GLY A 9 5.05 8.02 -3.82
N ASN A 10 5.41 9.23 -4.27
CA ASN A 10 4.92 9.84 -5.51
C ASN A 10 5.87 9.71 -6.71
N GLN A 11 6.92 8.89 -6.60
CA GLN A 11 8.00 8.81 -7.61
C GLN A 11 7.49 8.56 -9.04
N PHE A 12 6.46 7.73 -9.19
CA PHE A 12 5.90 7.34 -10.49
C PHE A 12 4.59 8.05 -10.81
N GLY A 13 4.18 9.03 -10.00
CA GLY A 13 2.84 9.60 -10.02
C GLY A 13 1.86 8.83 -9.13
N THR A 14 0.62 9.29 -9.08
CA THR A 14 -0.39 8.67 -8.21
C THR A 14 -0.79 7.26 -8.66
N MET A 15 -0.79 6.32 -7.72
CA MET A 15 -1.06 4.90 -7.95
C MET A 15 -2.53 4.56 -7.71
N ASN A 16 -3.44 5.45 -8.08
CA ASN A 16 -4.87 5.18 -8.10
C ASN A 16 -5.56 6.06 -9.15
N MET A 17 -6.26 5.43 -10.09
CA MET A 17 -6.92 6.12 -11.21
C MET A 17 -7.90 7.21 -10.78
N SER A 18 -8.67 6.97 -9.70
CA SER A 18 -9.68 7.93 -9.23
C SER A 18 -9.06 9.18 -8.58
N SER A 19 -7.84 9.05 -8.07
CA SER A 19 -7.11 10.14 -7.41
C SER A 19 -6.31 11.03 -8.35
N ILE A 20 -6.25 10.71 -9.65
CA ILE A 20 -5.60 11.57 -10.64
C ILE A 20 -6.31 12.92 -10.68
N SER A 21 -5.59 14.02 -10.67
CA SER A 21 -6.16 15.35 -10.81
C SER A 21 -5.19 16.23 -11.56
N SER A 22 -5.69 17.33 -12.12
CA SER A 22 -4.86 18.33 -12.76
C SER A 22 -3.77 18.84 -11.82
N GLU A 23 -4.01 18.89 -10.50
CA GLU A 23 -3.04 19.32 -9.48
C GLU A 23 -1.88 18.33 -9.29
N ASN A 24 -2.10 17.02 -9.45
CA ASN A 24 -1.07 16.00 -9.19
C ASN A 24 -0.44 15.37 -10.43
N LEU A 25 -0.76 15.87 -11.63
CA LEU A 25 -0.05 15.49 -12.86
C LEU A 25 1.39 15.98 -12.85
N SER A 26 2.32 15.07 -13.10
CA SER A 26 3.71 15.44 -13.31
C SER A 26 3.87 16.22 -14.63
N LYS A 27 5.01 16.91 -14.78
CA LYS A 27 5.37 17.54 -16.06
C LYS A 27 5.44 16.53 -17.20
N LEU A 28 5.87 15.29 -16.91
CA LEU A 28 5.95 14.20 -17.88
C LEU A 28 4.56 13.74 -18.33
N ASP A 29 3.58 13.69 -17.43
CA ASP A 29 2.21 13.30 -17.77
C ASP A 29 1.58 14.34 -18.69
N ARG A 30 1.68 15.61 -18.33
CA ARG A 30 1.16 16.72 -19.16
C ARG A 30 1.80 16.75 -20.54
N PHE A 31 3.12 16.59 -20.60
CA PHE A 31 3.84 16.54 -21.87
C PHE A 31 3.39 15.35 -22.73
N TYR A 32 3.25 14.16 -22.13
CA TYR A 32 2.81 12.97 -22.84
C TYR A 32 1.39 13.11 -23.39
N LEU A 33 0.45 13.60 -22.58
CA LEU A 33 -0.94 13.82 -23.01
C LEU A 33 -1.02 14.79 -24.20
N TYR A 34 -0.23 15.86 -24.15
CA TYR A 34 -0.14 16.81 -25.25
C TYR A 34 0.51 16.19 -26.50
N ALA A 35 1.65 15.51 -26.35
CA ALA A 35 2.41 14.98 -27.48
C ALA A 35 1.71 13.80 -28.17
N ALA A 36 1.10 12.89 -27.41
CA ALA A 36 0.49 11.67 -27.94
C ALA A 36 -0.98 11.86 -28.33
N TYR A 37 -1.71 12.77 -27.68
CA TYR A 37 -3.16 12.92 -27.86
C TYR A 37 -3.61 14.36 -28.14
N GLY A 38 -2.71 15.34 -28.14
CA GLY A 38 -3.07 16.75 -28.30
C GLY A 38 -3.88 17.31 -27.13
N VAL A 39 -3.88 16.64 -25.98
CA VAL A 39 -4.71 17.00 -24.82
C VAL A 39 -3.91 17.89 -23.87
N LEU A 40 -4.32 19.15 -23.75
CA LEU A 40 -3.80 20.07 -22.75
C LEU A 40 -4.67 20.03 -21.49
N VAL A 41 -4.20 19.32 -20.45
CA VAL A 41 -4.88 19.26 -19.15
C VAL A 41 -4.38 20.39 -18.24
N ASP A 42 -5.22 21.40 -18.11
CA ASP A 42 -5.07 22.55 -17.20
C ASP A 42 -6.14 22.57 -16.09
N CYS A 43 -7.20 21.76 -16.21
CA CYS A 43 -8.27 21.60 -15.23
C CYS A 43 -8.81 20.16 -15.21
N ASP A 44 -9.58 19.82 -14.18
CA ASP A 44 -10.08 18.46 -13.94
C ASP A 44 -11.17 18.03 -14.93
N GLU A 45 -11.94 18.96 -15.52
CA GLU A 45 -12.98 18.65 -16.50
C GLU A 45 -12.40 18.00 -17.78
N LYS A 46 -11.11 18.20 -18.03
CA LYS A 46 -10.39 17.60 -19.17
C LYS A 46 -9.86 16.19 -18.87
N LEU A 47 -9.99 15.70 -17.63
CA LEU A 47 -9.56 14.37 -17.20
C LEU A 47 -10.71 13.37 -17.28
N SER A 48 -11.04 12.92 -18.50
CA SER A 48 -11.98 11.81 -18.71
C SER A 48 -11.47 10.51 -18.06
N ALA A 49 -12.36 9.53 -17.87
CA ALA A 49 -11.99 8.21 -17.36
C ALA A 49 -10.90 7.53 -18.21
N GLU A 50 -10.97 7.70 -19.54
CA GLU A 50 -9.98 7.18 -20.48
C GLU A 50 -8.60 7.85 -20.31
N VAL A 51 -8.58 9.17 -20.18
CA VAL A 51 -7.34 9.93 -19.94
C VAL A 51 -6.72 9.52 -18.60
N ARG A 52 -7.52 9.41 -17.54
CA ARG A 52 -7.07 8.92 -16.22
C ARG A 52 -6.50 7.51 -16.30
N LYS A 53 -7.15 6.61 -17.05
CA LYS A 53 -6.65 5.25 -17.28
C LYS A 53 -5.29 5.26 -17.98
N ILE A 54 -5.11 6.05 -19.04
CA ILE A 54 -3.85 6.16 -19.78
C ILE A 54 -2.71 6.62 -18.86
N ILE A 55 -2.95 7.64 -18.04
CA ILE A 55 -1.97 8.16 -17.08
C ILE A 55 -1.64 7.11 -16.02
N PHE A 56 -2.67 6.50 -15.44
CA PHE A 56 -2.51 5.46 -14.43
C PHE A 56 -1.71 4.25 -14.95
N ASP A 57 -2.01 3.76 -16.15
CA ASP A 57 -1.29 2.66 -16.80
C ASP A 57 0.19 3.00 -16.97
N ARG A 58 0.52 4.25 -17.31
CA ARG A 58 1.91 4.72 -17.43
C ARG A 58 2.63 4.75 -16.09
N HIS A 59 2.00 5.23 -15.03
CA HIS A 59 2.59 5.22 -13.68
C HIS A 59 2.95 3.78 -13.28
N ARG A 60 2.00 2.85 -13.48
CA ARG A 60 2.17 1.44 -13.17
C ARG A 60 3.27 0.79 -14.01
N MET A 61 3.34 1.08 -15.31
CA MET A 61 4.40 0.59 -16.21
C MET A 61 5.78 1.14 -15.82
N ALA A 62 5.87 2.41 -15.42
CA ALA A 62 7.12 3.02 -14.99
C ALA A 62 7.64 2.36 -13.70
N MET A 63 6.76 2.12 -12.73
CA MET A 63 7.09 1.38 -11.51
C MET A 63 7.55 -0.06 -11.84
N ALA A 64 6.79 -0.77 -12.66
CA ALA A 64 7.11 -2.13 -13.07
C ALA A 64 8.48 -2.24 -13.77
N SER A 65 8.78 -1.29 -14.67
CA SER A 65 10.08 -1.21 -15.33
C SER A 65 11.22 -0.89 -14.36
N HIS A 66 10.98 -0.08 -13.32
CA HIS A 66 12.01 0.25 -12.33
C HIS A 66 12.39 -0.96 -11.47
N TYR A 67 11.40 -1.78 -11.10
CA TYR A 67 11.60 -2.94 -10.22
C TYR A 67 11.75 -4.29 -10.96
N ASP A 68 11.71 -4.30 -12.29
CA ASP A 68 11.84 -5.49 -13.15
C ASP A 68 10.75 -6.54 -12.88
N PHE A 69 9.49 -6.11 -12.88
CA PHE A 69 8.31 -6.98 -12.82
C PHE A 69 7.28 -6.64 -13.91
N ASP A 70 6.26 -7.47 -14.07
CA ASP A 70 5.18 -7.26 -15.04
C ASP A 70 4.09 -6.35 -14.45
N ALA A 71 3.85 -5.19 -15.07
CA ALA A 71 2.86 -4.21 -14.61
C ALA A 71 1.46 -4.82 -14.44
N CYS A 72 1.11 -5.82 -15.24
CA CYS A 72 -0.18 -6.52 -15.20
C CYS A 72 -0.32 -7.48 -14.01
N LYS A 73 0.76 -7.79 -13.29
CA LYS A 73 0.78 -8.75 -12.17
C LYS A 73 0.87 -8.07 -10.81
N ILE A 74 0.11 -6.99 -10.64
CA ILE A 74 -0.07 -6.30 -9.34
C ILE A 74 -1.48 -6.57 -8.86
N PHE A 75 -1.64 -7.17 -7.69
CA PHE A 75 -2.93 -7.52 -7.08
C PHE A 75 -3.15 -6.74 -5.79
N ILE A 76 -4.41 -6.37 -5.54
CA ILE A 76 -4.83 -5.55 -4.40
C ILE A 76 -6.09 -6.19 -3.80
N ALA A 77 -6.16 -6.25 -2.47
CA ALA A 77 -7.35 -6.69 -1.76
C ALA A 77 -8.41 -5.57 -1.73
N ASP A 78 -9.68 -5.92 -1.92
CA ASP A 78 -10.80 -4.97 -1.85
C ASP A 78 -11.03 -4.46 -0.41
N GLN A 79 -10.62 -5.24 0.61
CA GLN A 79 -10.84 -4.98 2.04
C GLN A 79 -12.29 -4.64 2.42
N LYS A 80 -13.23 -5.46 1.94
CA LYS A 80 -14.68 -5.24 2.14
C LYS A 80 -15.17 -5.65 3.53
N ASN A 81 -14.73 -6.82 4.02
CA ASN A 81 -15.25 -7.42 5.25
C ASN A 81 -14.53 -6.90 6.50
N LYS A 82 -13.22 -6.61 6.39
CA LYS A 82 -12.39 -6.06 7.47
C LYS A 82 -12.36 -6.94 8.73
N ASP A 83 -12.40 -8.26 8.52
CA ASP A 83 -12.41 -9.33 9.52
C ASP A 83 -11.10 -10.14 9.56
N GLY A 84 -10.13 -9.81 8.70
CA GLY A 84 -8.85 -10.50 8.62
C GLY A 84 -8.88 -11.74 7.73
N SER A 85 -9.88 -11.81 6.85
CA SER A 85 -9.97 -12.78 5.75
C SER A 85 -8.77 -12.64 4.80
N SER A 86 -8.26 -13.77 4.30
CA SER A 86 -6.97 -13.84 3.61
C SER A 86 -7.01 -14.72 2.38
N PHE A 87 -6.36 -14.29 1.29
CA PHE A 87 -6.28 -15.04 0.04
C PHE A 87 -4.85 -15.13 -0.51
N GLU A 88 -4.46 -16.34 -0.88
CA GLU A 88 -3.18 -16.61 -1.54
C GLU A 88 -3.30 -16.44 -3.05
N ILE A 89 -2.43 -15.60 -3.62
CA ILE A 89 -2.29 -15.46 -5.06
C ILE A 89 -1.58 -16.69 -5.64
N THR A 90 -2.34 -17.56 -6.30
CA THR A 90 -1.81 -18.75 -6.98
C THR A 90 -1.45 -18.49 -8.44
N ARG A 91 -0.72 -19.42 -9.06
CA ARG A 91 -0.40 -19.33 -10.49
C ARG A 91 -1.66 -19.36 -11.36
N GLU A 92 -2.60 -20.23 -11.02
CA GLU A 92 -3.88 -20.36 -11.72
C GLU A 92 -4.69 -19.07 -11.62
N PHE A 93 -4.67 -18.41 -10.46
CA PHE A 93 -5.34 -17.13 -10.27
C PHE A 93 -4.70 -16.04 -11.13
N VAL A 94 -3.37 -15.98 -11.20
CA VAL A 94 -2.63 -15.03 -12.05
C VAL A 94 -2.93 -15.25 -13.53
N GLU A 95 -2.98 -16.51 -13.99
CA GLU A 95 -3.30 -16.83 -15.38
C GLU A 95 -4.76 -16.50 -15.75
N ALA A 96 -5.69 -16.67 -14.79
CA ALA A 96 -7.09 -16.33 -14.97
C ALA A 96 -7.35 -14.81 -14.95
N ASN A 97 -6.46 -14.03 -14.34
CA ASN A 97 -6.58 -12.59 -14.18
C ASN A 97 -5.41 -11.86 -14.87
N PRO A 98 -5.49 -11.66 -16.20
CA PRO A 98 -4.39 -11.08 -16.98
C PRO A 98 -4.07 -9.63 -16.62
N ASP A 99 -4.98 -8.90 -15.96
CA ASP A 99 -4.66 -7.65 -15.28
C ASP A 99 -5.08 -7.74 -13.80
N GLY A 100 -4.12 -8.04 -12.93
CA GLY A 100 -4.35 -8.23 -11.51
C GLY A 100 -4.87 -6.99 -10.79
N TRP A 101 -4.67 -5.80 -11.33
CA TRP A 101 -5.17 -4.57 -10.70
C TRP A 101 -6.70 -4.47 -10.84
N MET A 102 -7.26 -5.09 -11.88
CA MET A 102 -8.70 -5.14 -12.15
C MET A 102 -9.37 -6.36 -11.51
N ALA A 103 -8.60 -7.28 -10.92
CA ALA A 103 -9.15 -8.44 -10.24
C ALA A 103 -9.83 -8.02 -8.94
N SER A 104 -11.08 -8.43 -8.75
CA SER A 104 -11.79 -8.23 -7.47
C SER A 104 -11.44 -9.38 -6.53
N ILE A 105 -10.81 -9.04 -5.40
CA ILE A 105 -10.44 -9.99 -4.36
C ILE A 105 -11.11 -9.51 -3.06
N PRO A 106 -12.27 -10.09 -2.67
CA PRO A 106 -13.11 -9.58 -1.59
C PRO A 106 -12.59 -9.95 -0.19
N GLU A 107 -11.28 -9.80 0.01
CA GLU A 107 -10.53 -10.25 1.18
C GLU A 107 -9.77 -9.07 1.75
N ASP A 108 -9.26 -9.19 2.98
CA ASP A 108 -8.55 -8.10 3.65
C ASP A 108 -7.03 -8.19 3.50
N ILE A 109 -6.52 -9.41 3.44
CA ILE A 109 -5.11 -9.76 3.46
C ILE A 109 -4.78 -10.55 2.20
N LEU A 110 -3.74 -10.14 1.47
CA LEU A 110 -3.20 -10.96 0.38
C LEU A 110 -1.95 -11.69 0.83
N ILE A 111 -1.76 -12.90 0.32
CA ILE A 111 -0.54 -13.69 0.49
C ILE A 111 0.06 -13.97 -0.89
N THR A 112 1.37 -13.83 -1.03
CA THR A 112 2.12 -14.29 -2.20
C THR A 112 3.31 -15.12 -1.77
N THR A 113 3.82 -15.96 -2.67
CA THR A 113 4.91 -16.89 -2.38
C THR A 113 6.01 -16.85 -3.42
N ASP A 114 7.14 -17.44 -3.07
CA ASP A 114 8.27 -17.62 -3.99
C ASP A 114 7.98 -18.59 -5.15
N LYS A 115 6.82 -19.27 -5.14
CA LYS A 115 6.31 -20.14 -6.21
C LYS A 115 5.66 -19.36 -7.37
N VAL A 116 5.30 -18.10 -7.11
CA VAL A 116 4.74 -17.16 -8.10
C VAL A 116 5.62 -15.90 -8.18
N PRO A 117 6.92 -16.03 -8.51
CA PRO A 117 7.83 -14.90 -8.49
C PRO A 117 7.44 -13.85 -9.53
N GLY A 118 7.70 -12.58 -9.22
CA GLY A 118 7.34 -11.43 -10.06
C GLY A 118 5.88 -10.99 -9.92
N VAL A 119 5.08 -11.65 -9.09
CA VAL A 119 3.72 -11.21 -8.74
C VAL A 119 3.77 -10.30 -7.52
N VAL A 120 3.27 -9.08 -7.70
CA VAL A 120 3.21 -8.04 -6.67
C VAL A 120 1.86 -8.09 -5.97
N ILE A 121 1.88 -8.07 -4.64
CA ILE A 121 0.71 -7.75 -3.82
C ILE A 121 0.97 -6.40 -3.13
N GLY A 122 -0.02 -5.53 -3.05
CA GLY A 122 0.18 -4.18 -2.55
C GLY A 122 -1.12 -3.41 -2.35
N HIS A 123 -0.99 -2.18 -1.87
CA HIS A 123 -2.11 -1.26 -1.72
C HIS A 123 -1.72 0.17 -2.10
N PRO A 124 -2.59 0.89 -2.81
CA PRO A 124 -2.47 2.32 -2.95
C PRO A 124 -2.91 3.02 -1.66
N ILE A 125 -2.04 3.87 -1.11
CA ILE A 125 -2.25 4.47 0.22
C ILE A 125 -1.89 5.95 0.24
N ALA A 126 -2.49 6.70 1.16
CA ALA A 126 -2.02 8.03 1.53
C ALA A 126 -2.29 8.19 3.02
N ASP A 127 -1.23 8.33 3.81
CA ASP A 127 -1.18 8.34 5.28
C ASP A 127 -1.38 7.02 6.01
N CYS A 128 -2.21 6.10 5.50
CA CYS A 128 -2.42 4.82 6.17
C CYS A 128 -1.24 3.86 5.93
N PRO A 129 -0.70 3.20 6.96
CA PRO A 129 0.37 2.22 6.79
C PRO A 129 -0.12 0.95 6.09
N VAL A 130 0.81 0.28 5.43
CA VAL A 130 0.68 -1.09 4.93
C VAL A 130 1.62 -1.96 5.73
N VAL A 131 1.09 -3.00 6.37
CA VAL A 131 1.85 -3.96 7.15
C VAL A 131 2.10 -5.19 6.30
N MET A 132 3.37 -5.56 6.16
CA MET A 132 3.84 -6.74 5.45
C MET A 132 4.50 -7.67 6.46
N ALA A 133 4.06 -8.92 6.56
CA ALA A 133 4.72 -9.94 7.38
C ALA A 133 5.27 -11.02 6.45
N ALA A 134 6.53 -11.40 6.64
CA ALA A 134 7.21 -12.39 5.80
C ALA A 134 7.79 -13.52 6.64
N ASP A 135 7.50 -14.77 6.25
CA ASP A 135 8.27 -15.94 6.66
C ASP A 135 9.15 -16.35 5.47
N LEU A 136 10.41 -15.92 5.51
CA LEU A 136 11.38 -16.19 4.45
C LEU A 136 11.81 -17.66 4.39
N ARG A 137 11.61 -18.44 5.47
CA ARG A 137 11.90 -19.88 5.49
C ARG A 137 10.82 -20.66 4.74
N LYS A 138 9.57 -20.21 4.84
CA LYS A 138 8.41 -20.76 4.12
C LYS A 138 8.26 -20.17 2.72
N GLY A 139 8.96 -19.08 2.42
CA GLY A 139 8.87 -18.40 1.13
C GLY A 139 7.51 -17.73 0.94
N ALA A 140 6.90 -17.22 2.01
CA ALA A 140 5.58 -16.61 2.01
C ALA A 140 5.61 -15.20 2.62
N VAL A 141 4.79 -14.30 2.08
CA VAL A 141 4.58 -12.95 2.62
C VAL A 141 3.10 -12.60 2.56
N ALA A 142 2.58 -12.06 3.65
CA ALA A 142 1.24 -11.53 3.78
C ALA A 142 1.27 -10.01 3.89
N ILE A 143 0.22 -9.35 3.38
CA ILE A 143 0.12 -7.89 3.39
C ILE A 143 -1.33 -7.45 3.64
N ALA A 144 -1.49 -6.34 4.36
CA ALA A 144 -2.75 -5.61 4.39
C ALA A 144 -2.50 -4.11 4.51
N HIS A 145 -3.41 -3.33 3.94
CA HIS A 145 -3.56 -1.92 4.29
C HIS A 145 -4.24 -1.79 5.65
N CYS A 146 -3.63 -1.01 6.55
CA CYS A 146 -4.03 -0.88 7.95
C CYS A 146 -4.37 0.58 8.26
N SER A 147 -5.57 1.03 7.87
CA SER A 147 -6.08 2.33 8.33
C SER A 147 -6.19 2.37 9.86
N ALA A 148 -6.30 3.56 10.46
CA ALA A 148 -6.44 3.68 11.92
C ALA A 148 -7.60 2.84 12.50
N GLU A 149 -8.72 2.74 11.78
CA GLU A 149 -9.85 1.86 12.14
C GLU A 149 -9.48 0.37 12.07
N LEU A 150 -8.67 -0.03 11.10
CA LEU A 150 -8.21 -1.42 10.95
C LEU A 150 -7.13 -1.78 11.97
N ILE A 151 -6.30 -0.81 12.35
CA ILE A 151 -5.38 -0.95 13.48
C ILE A 151 -6.17 -1.17 14.77
N ASP A 152 -7.22 -0.38 15.04
CA ASP A 152 -8.10 -0.60 16.20
C ASP A 152 -8.71 -2.02 16.23
N LYS A 153 -8.97 -2.60 15.05
CA LYS A 153 -9.45 -3.98 14.87
C LYS A 153 -8.35 -5.04 14.84
N LYS A 154 -7.10 -4.70 15.14
CA LYS A 154 -5.95 -5.61 15.18
C LYS A 154 -5.53 -6.20 13.82
N MET A 155 -5.82 -5.52 12.71
CA MET A 155 -5.41 -5.97 11.38
C MET A 155 -3.90 -6.26 11.26
N PRO A 156 -2.98 -5.47 11.86
CA PRO A 156 -1.56 -5.80 11.86
C PRO A 156 -1.25 -7.21 12.40
N MET A 157 -1.89 -7.62 13.51
CA MET A 157 -1.76 -8.99 14.02
C MET A 157 -2.42 -10.03 13.12
N MET A 158 -3.56 -9.69 12.50
CA MET A 158 -4.25 -10.60 11.59
C MET A 158 -3.42 -10.93 10.34
N VAL A 159 -2.56 -10.02 9.88
CA VAL A 159 -1.58 -10.29 8.80
C VAL A 159 -0.62 -11.41 9.20
N VAL A 160 -0.17 -11.42 10.46
CA VAL A 160 0.66 -12.48 11.04
C VAL A 160 -0.14 -13.78 11.17
N ASP A 161 -1.37 -13.71 11.70
CA ASP A 161 -2.27 -14.86 11.79
C ASP A 161 -2.50 -15.52 10.43
N ALA A 162 -2.60 -14.75 9.34
CA ALA A 162 -2.79 -15.28 8.01
C ALA A 162 -1.63 -16.20 7.58
N LEU A 163 -0.39 -15.84 7.89
CA LEU A 163 0.78 -16.70 7.65
C LEU A 163 0.80 -17.94 8.55
N GLN A 164 0.38 -17.81 9.81
CA GLN A 164 0.29 -18.97 10.70
C GLN A 164 -0.76 -19.97 10.20
N ARG A 165 -1.95 -19.48 9.84
CA ARG A 165 -3.05 -20.32 9.32
C ARG A 165 -2.71 -21.00 8.00
N ALA A 166 -2.06 -20.28 7.08
CA ALA A 166 -1.78 -20.80 5.75
C ALA A 166 -0.49 -21.64 5.67
N TYR A 167 0.51 -21.35 6.51
CA TYR A 167 1.87 -21.93 6.38
C TYR A 167 2.45 -22.55 7.65
N ASP A 168 1.71 -22.54 8.77
CA ASP A 168 2.22 -22.96 10.08
C ASP A 168 3.53 -22.22 10.41
N SER A 169 3.51 -20.91 10.16
CA SER A 169 4.62 -19.99 10.44
C SER A 169 4.72 -19.77 11.94
N LYS A 170 5.93 -19.49 12.44
CA LYS A 170 6.18 -19.21 13.87
C LYS A 170 6.49 -17.73 14.05
N ASP A 171 6.10 -17.14 15.18
CA ASP A 171 6.34 -15.72 15.46
C ASP A 171 7.82 -15.35 15.35
N ASP A 172 8.72 -16.20 15.88
CA ASP A 172 10.18 -16.02 15.81
C ASP A 172 10.76 -16.04 14.38
N ASP A 173 10.02 -16.60 13.42
CA ASP A 173 10.45 -16.74 12.02
C ASP A 173 9.90 -15.61 11.13
N ILE A 174 9.03 -14.76 11.69
CA ILE A 174 8.36 -13.69 10.96
C ILE A 174 9.13 -12.37 11.11
N VAL A 175 9.36 -11.73 9.98
CA VAL A 175 9.87 -10.36 9.88
C VAL A 175 8.77 -9.48 9.34
N THR A 176 8.54 -8.32 9.95
CA THR A 176 7.55 -7.35 9.46
C THR A 176 8.22 -6.11 8.88
N TYR A 177 7.59 -5.59 7.83
CA TYR A 177 7.89 -4.29 7.27
C TYR A 177 6.62 -3.42 7.30
N ILE A 178 6.77 -2.18 7.72
CA ILE A 178 5.69 -1.20 7.82
C ILE A 178 6.02 -0.04 6.89
N SER A 179 5.15 0.24 5.92
CA SER A 179 5.34 1.31 4.94
C SER A 179 5.33 2.70 5.56
N ALA A 180 5.71 3.70 4.77
CA ALA A 180 5.52 5.11 5.12
C ALA A 180 4.05 5.37 5.46
N CYS A 181 3.83 6.20 6.48
CA CYS A 181 2.51 6.59 6.95
C CYS A 181 2.58 7.99 7.56
N ALA A 182 1.41 8.56 7.90
CA ALA A 182 1.38 9.84 8.58
C ALA A 182 2.18 9.79 9.89
N GLY A 183 2.97 10.84 10.11
CA GLY A 183 3.77 11.05 11.31
C GLY A 183 2.93 11.31 12.55
N SER A 184 3.62 11.43 13.69
CA SER A 184 3.00 11.70 15.00
C SER A 184 2.40 13.09 15.13
N ASP A 185 2.55 13.95 14.12
CA ASP A 185 1.90 15.25 14.02
C ASP A 185 0.45 15.15 13.48
N TRP A 186 0.03 13.96 13.01
CA TRP A 186 -1.36 13.73 12.60
C TRP A 186 -2.29 13.87 13.80
N SER A 187 -3.32 14.70 13.66
CA SER A 187 -4.13 15.11 14.79
C SER A 187 -5.61 15.31 14.49
N TYR A 188 -6.39 15.37 15.56
CA TYR A 188 -7.81 15.69 15.57
C TYR A 188 -8.14 16.68 16.68
N ASP A 189 -9.14 17.53 16.46
CA ASP A 189 -9.67 18.46 17.48
C ASP A 189 -10.51 17.75 18.56
N THR A 190 -10.86 16.48 18.33
CA THR A 190 -11.60 15.64 19.27
C THR A 190 -11.01 14.24 19.29
N TYR A 191 -11.16 13.54 20.41
CA TYR A 191 -10.68 12.17 20.50
C TYR A 191 -11.31 11.32 19.38
N PRO A 192 -10.50 10.63 18.55
CA PRO A 192 -11.02 9.94 17.37
C PRO A 192 -12.03 8.85 17.73
N ARG A 193 -13.19 8.84 17.07
CA ARG A 193 -14.26 7.87 17.35
C ARG A 193 -13.91 6.43 17.01
N TRP A 194 -12.96 6.23 16.10
CA TRP A 194 -12.49 4.91 15.69
C TRP A 194 -11.49 4.31 16.68
N ALA A 195 -10.95 5.08 17.63
CA ALA A 195 -10.03 4.59 18.65
C ALA A 195 -10.84 4.03 19.84
N THR A 196 -11.35 2.81 19.67
CA THR A 196 -12.26 2.19 20.66
C THR A 196 -11.52 1.30 21.66
N ASP A 197 -10.38 0.71 21.26
CA ASP A 197 -9.51 -0.06 22.15
C ASP A 197 -8.58 0.87 22.96
N ARG A 198 -9.05 1.32 24.13
CA ARG A 198 -8.29 2.22 25.01
C ARG A 198 -6.93 1.67 25.43
N LYS A 199 -6.80 0.35 25.60
CA LYS A 199 -5.51 -0.27 25.98
C LYS A 199 -4.46 -0.07 24.90
N LEU A 200 -4.91 -0.03 23.65
CA LEU A 200 -4.08 0.15 22.48
C LEU A 200 -3.71 1.63 22.27
N TRP A 201 -4.68 2.53 22.40
CA TRP A 201 -4.53 3.93 21.98
C TRP A 201 -4.11 4.91 23.07
N ASP A 202 -4.36 4.65 24.36
CA ASP A 202 -4.14 5.64 25.43
C ASP A 202 -2.66 6.07 25.61
N GLY A 203 -1.70 5.27 25.11
CA GLY A 203 -0.27 5.63 25.09
C GLY A 203 0.22 6.23 23.77
N ALA A 204 -0.59 6.17 22.72
CA ALA A 204 -0.24 6.59 21.36
C ALA A 204 -1.10 7.76 20.85
N ILE A 205 -2.15 8.12 21.59
CA ILE A 205 -2.91 9.35 21.40
C ILE A 205 -2.64 10.28 22.58
N THR A 206 -1.96 11.39 22.32
CA THR A 206 -1.62 12.38 23.33
C THR A 206 -2.38 13.68 23.08
N GLU A 207 -3.03 14.21 24.12
CA GLU A 207 -3.69 15.52 24.06
C GLU A 207 -2.69 16.64 24.36
N GLU A 208 -2.56 17.59 23.45
CA GLU A 208 -1.77 18.81 23.62
C GLU A 208 -2.64 20.02 23.26
N ASN A 209 -2.92 20.89 24.23
CA ASN A 209 -3.73 22.11 24.04
C ASN A 209 -5.12 21.84 23.40
N GLY A 210 -5.78 20.74 23.77
CA GLY A 210 -7.07 20.33 23.21
C GLY A 210 -7.00 19.65 21.84
N VAL A 211 -5.79 19.38 21.33
CA VAL A 211 -5.55 18.67 20.07
C VAL A 211 -5.00 17.28 20.36
N PHE A 212 -5.64 16.25 19.81
CA PHE A 212 -5.27 14.84 19.99
C PHE A 212 -4.31 14.43 18.87
N LYS A 213 -3.03 14.26 19.19
CA LYS A 213 -2.00 13.77 18.26
C LYS A 213 -1.93 12.26 18.28
N ILE A 214 -1.74 11.62 17.12
CA ILE A 214 -1.81 10.18 16.94
C ILE A 214 -0.48 9.64 16.44
N ASN A 215 0.05 8.63 17.13
CA ASN A 215 1.23 7.89 16.71
C ASN A 215 0.86 6.46 16.25
N MET A 216 0.52 6.30 14.96
CA MET A 216 0.14 4.99 14.42
C MET A 216 1.28 3.96 14.49
N ARG A 217 2.54 4.39 14.33
CA ARG A 217 3.70 3.48 14.35
C ARG A 217 3.85 2.81 15.71
N GLN A 218 3.72 3.59 16.79
CA GLN A 218 3.77 3.07 18.16
C GLN A 218 2.66 2.07 18.43
N VAL A 219 1.46 2.29 17.90
CA VAL A 219 0.36 1.34 18.04
C VAL A 219 0.65 0.02 17.34
N ILE A 220 1.10 0.08 16.09
CA ILE A 220 1.46 -1.12 15.33
C ILE A 220 2.60 -1.89 16.02
N GLU A 221 3.62 -1.18 16.51
CA GLU A 221 4.71 -1.77 17.29
C GLU A 221 4.19 -2.51 18.51
N ASN A 222 3.30 -1.89 19.30
CA ASN A 222 2.72 -2.51 20.49
C ASN A 222 1.94 -3.79 20.16
N GLU A 223 1.14 -3.78 19.09
CA GLU A 223 0.40 -4.99 18.68
C GLU A 223 1.32 -6.12 18.25
N LEU A 224 2.34 -5.80 17.45
CA LEU A 224 3.30 -6.80 16.98
C LEU A 224 4.11 -7.36 18.15
N LEU A 225 4.51 -6.54 19.12
CA LEU A 225 5.18 -6.98 20.33
C LEU A 225 4.28 -7.82 21.25
N GLU A 226 3.00 -7.49 21.39
CA GLU A 226 2.01 -8.31 22.12
C GLU A 226 1.92 -9.72 21.52
N ARG A 227 2.18 -9.82 20.21
CA ARG A 227 2.24 -11.07 19.46
C ARG A 227 3.63 -11.74 19.42
N ASN A 228 4.62 -11.23 20.14
CA ASN A 228 6.02 -11.71 20.12
C ASN A 228 6.73 -11.57 18.76
N ILE A 229 6.29 -10.62 17.93
CA ILE A 229 7.01 -10.26 16.70
C ILE A 229 8.06 -9.21 17.05
N HIS A 230 9.33 -9.61 16.98
CA HIS A 230 10.45 -8.77 17.44
C HIS A 230 11.25 -8.12 16.31
N ILE A 231 11.16 -8.64 15.08
CA ILE A 231 11.90 -8.10 13.93
C ILE A 231 10.94 -7.25 13.10
N MET A 232 10.99 -5.94 13.34
CA MET A 232 10.12 -4.94 12.70
C MET A 232 10.97 -3.87 12.01
N GLU A 233 10.73 -3.64 10.73
CA GLU A 233 11.34 -2.56 9.96
C GLU A 233 10.28 -1.52 9.60
N PHE A 234 10.50 -0.26 10.01
CA PHE A 234 9.62 0.85 9.70
C PHE A 234 10.25 1.74 8.65
N ASN A 235 9.50 2.07 7.60
CA ASN A 235 9.79 3.27 6.85
C ASN A 235 9.38 4.49 7.69
N MET A 236 10.38 5.28 8.08
CA MET A 236 10.22 6.43 8.97
C MET A 236 9.81 7.71 8.24
N ASP A 237 9.60 7.66 6.92
CA ASP A 237 9.06 8.79 6.17
C ASP A 237 7.66 9.18 6.67
N ASP A 238 7.51 10.44 7.07
CA ASP A 238 6.22 11.03 7.39
C ASP A 238 5.57 11.55 6.10
N THR A 239 4.47 10.90 5.69
CA THR A 239 3.78 11.26 4.44
C THR A 239 3.22 12.68 4.45
N ARG A 240 2.91 13.23 5.63
CA ARG A 240 2.34 14.58 5.78
C ARG A 240 3.38 15.63 5.41
N THR A 241 4.61 15.49 5.91
CA THR A 241 5.67 16.49 5.71
C THR A 241 6.61 16.16 4.54
N ASN A 242 6.87 14.89 4.23
CA ASN A 242 7.82 14.51 3.17
C ASN A 242 7.25 14.82 1.77
N PRO A 243 7.89 15.69 0.96
CA PRO A 243 7.40 16.05 -0.38
C PRO A 243 7.43 14.89 -1.38
N GLY A 244 8.15 13.81 -1.09
CA GLY A 244 8.17 12.58 -1.88
C GLY A 244 6.92 11.70 -1.70
N TYR A 245 5.94 12.11 -0.90
CA TYR A 245 4.73 11.35 -0.63
C TYR A 245 3.46 12.20 -0.75
N TYR A 246 2.41 11.57 -1.24
CA TYR A 246 1.03 12.04 -1.12
C TYR A 246 0.50 11.81 0.30
N SER A 247 -0.41 12.67 0.74
CA SER A 247 -1.04 12.63 2.06
C SER A 247 -2.49 13.08 2.00
N ASN A 248 -3.40 12.21 2.44
CA ASN A 248 -4.83 12.47 2.40
C ASN A 248 -5.26 13.50 3.45
N SER A 249 -4.65 13.45 4.62
CA SER A 249 -4.84 14.40 5.72
C SER A 249 -4.28 15.78 5.38
N MET A 250 -3.18 15.88 4.63
CA MET A 250 -2.70 17.18 4.15
C MET A 250 -3.52 17.72 2.97
N ALA A 251 -3.98 16.86 2.07
CA ALA A 251 -4.83 17.29 0.95
C ALA A 251 -6.26 17.66 1.35
N SER A 252 -6.74 17.17 2.50
CA SER A 252 -8.10 17.44 2.96
C SER A 252 -8.28 18.91 3.34
N PRO A 253 -9.42 19.54 2.98
CA PRO A 253 -9.79 20.88 3.46
C PRO A 253 -9.89 20.99 4.99
N ASN A 254 -10.17 19.87 5.66
CA ASN A 254 -10.29 19.79 7.11
C ASN A 254 -8.95 19.41 7.79
N GLY A 255 -7.87 19.33 7.02
CA GLY A 255 -6.53 19.05 7.51
C GLY A 255 -5.55 20.11 7.02
N GLY A 256 -4.58 19.72 6.20
CA GLY A 256 -3.55 20.64 5.70
C GLY A 256 -4.01 21.60 4.59
N ASN A 257 -5.12 21.28 3.90
CA ASN A 257 -5.62 21.99 2.73
C ASN A 257 -4.56 22.26 1.64
N ASP A 258 -3.65 21.32 1.43
CA ASP A 258 -2.59 21.37 0.43
C ASP A 258 -2.91 20.43 -0.75
N SER A 259 -3.45 21.00 -1.84
CA SER A 259 -3.82 20.24 -3.04
C SER A 259 -2.66 19.46 -3.66
N THR A 260 -1.41 19.90 -3.45
CA THR A 260 -0.23 19.24 -4.02
C THR A 260 0.05 17.87 -3.37
N LYS A 261 -0.52 17.64 -2.18
CA LYS A 261 -0.46 16.36 -1.46
C LYS A 261 -1.54 15.37 -1.91
N ALA A 262 -2.45 15.76 -2.80
CA ALA A 262 -3.53 14.89 -3.28
C ALA A 262 -3.00 13.78 -4.18
N GLY A 263 -3.37 12.53 -3.88
CA GLY A 263 -2.94 11.35 -4.63
C GLY A 263 -2.90 10.11 -3.73
N ARG A 264 -2.34 9.03 -4.26
CA ARG A 264 -2.07 7.78 -3.55
C ARG A 264 -0.66 7.31 -3.90
N ASN A 265 0.13 7.06 -2.88
CA ASN A 265 1.38 6.31 -2.94
C ASN A 265 1.07 4.82 -3.22
N PHE A 266 2.09 4.00 -3.33
CA PHE A 266 1.94 2.55 -3.37
C PHE A 266 2.96 1.87 -2.48
N ALA A 267 2.49 0.94 -1.66
CA ALA A 267 3.34 0.04 -0.89
C ALA A 267 2.95 -1.41 -1.19
N GLY A 268 3.95 -2.26 -1.39
CA GLY A 268 3.73 -3.65 -1.78
C GLY A 268 4.98 -4.51 -1.67
N VAL A 269 4.87 -5.76 -2.08
CA VAL A 269 5.95 -6.74 -1.98
C VAL A 269 5.83 -7.80 -3.07
N PHE A 270 6.98 -8.36 -3.48
CA PHE A 270 7.04 -9.53 -4.34
C PHE A 270 8.33 -10.34 -4.12
N PHE A 271 8.32 -11.59 -4.55
CA PHE A 271 9.55 -12.38 -4.68
C PHE A 271 10.16 -12.17 -6.07
N LYS A 272 11.43 -11.77 -6.14
CA LYS A 272 12.12 -11.57 -7.42
C LYS A 272 12.30 -12.90 -8.17
N PRO A 273 11.99 -12.98 -9.48
CA PRO A 273 12.31 -14.14 -10.31
C PRO A 273 13.79 -14.50 -10.26
N LYS A 274 14.11 -15.80 -10.28
CA LYS A 274 15.50 -16.24 -10.48
C LYS A 274 15.91 -15.82 -11.90
N GLU A 275 17.13 -15.30 -12.09
CA GLU A 275 17.62 -14.81 -13.39
C GLU A 275 17.52 -15.85 -14.55
N LYS A 276 17.39 -17.14 -14.22
CA LYS A 276 17.20 -18.23 -15.19
C LYS A 276 15.74 -18.50 -15.59
N GLU A 277 14.78 -17.79 -15.01
CA GLU A 277 13.33 -17.88 -15.29
C GLU A 277 12.81 -16.66 -16.05
N LYS A 278 13.63 -16.05 -16.91
CA LYS A 278 13.09 -15.26 -18.04
C LYS A 278 12.43 -16.24 -19.03
N VAL A 279 11.32 -16.84 -18.61
CA VAL A 279 10.53 -17.77 -19.41
C VAL A 279 9.82 -16.95 -20.46
N LYS A 280 10.27 -17.10 -21.71
CA LYS A 280 9.53 -16.70 -22.90
C LYS A 280 8.14 -17.34 -22.82
N PHE A 281 7.10 -16.54 -22.65
CA PHE A 281 5.76 -17.00 -22.99
C PHE A 281 5.74 -17.26 -24.49
N LYS A 282 5.42 -18.50 -24.90
CA LYS A 282 5.22 -18.84 -26.30
C LYS A 282 4.01 -18.06 -26.80
N GLU A 283 4.23 -17.16 -27.75
CA GLU A 283 3.18 -16.72 -28.66
C GLU A 283 2.56 -17.98 -29.29
N LYS A 284 1.25 -18.12 -29.16
CA LYS A 284 0.45 -19.06 -29.95
C LYS A 284 -0.13 -18.31 -31.13
#